data_AF-A0A8H7Y0Z5-F1
#
_entry.id   AF-A0A8H7Y0Z5-F1
#
_cell.length_a   1.000
_cell.length_b   1.000
_cell.length_c   1.000
_cell.angle_alpha   90.00
_cell.angle_beta   90.00
_cell.angle_gamma   90.00
#
_symmetry.space_group_name_H-M   'P 1'
#
loop_
_entity.id
_entity.type
_entity.pdbx_description
1 polymer ?
#
loop_
_entity_poly.entity_id
_entity_poly.type
_entity_poly.pdbx_seq_one_letter_code
_entity_poly.pdbx_strand_id
1 'polypeptide(L)'
;MTSSSTNAVSSANQWSLSTRPIGTVKLKNHQTQESALFLEEVAFTAYYPAEVDGSSQKGVSWFLRPLRESLHGFAAFLGAREWLLWPIVYLFGAFVKIPAYPNAPLLSTRQTEDFTQWPLVIFSHGLGAGRTAYSQYCCRLAASGKVVLAVEHRDGTGTVCMRRSWNAEGKSEPRKLFYLRETDVHLEDTDTIDTHPIPLRGQQLAFRHHEIYITYSSFCRFIQQDSTLEFDTIDGSPYAQHRWSELNNAGQSLIRYDNDVVLAGHSFGGCTVLSILSTRPYDGYTSIPVERAVILDPWLEPLPSPGPVPLPNDIADAYCPKPAEKTVKSSDDIVSTSSSADSEFKKPHPSILVINSETFTLWKDHYTRLKDVIAGWEPQGDRILTIVGSEHVSFSDFPVLPILRKKNARLILDTITQLSLSFLGGTLEETLHVVPTVPMETTVMGLRKDELHIIFSTNYYFKSLTSTTTMNIRVMRVEDMMGMQACNLQNLPENYTMKYYMYHAMTWPSISYVAEDHKGRIVGYILAKMDEESLEPGKEPQGHVTSISVLRSYRRLGLAKKLMLQSQEAMSKVYRARYVSLHVRKSNRAALGLYRDTLGFTVKDIEKGYYADGEDAYSMRLSL
;
A
#
# COMPACT_ATOMS: atom_id res chain seq x y z
N MET A 1 -60.52 19.91 21.25
CA MET A 1 -59.28 20.51 21.79
C MET A 1 -58.69 19.53 22.79
N THR A 2 -57.35 19.50 22.88
CA THR A 2 -56.48 18.67 23.76
C THR A 2 -56.50 17.16 23.49
N SER A 3 -55.59 16.60 22.67
CA SER A 3 -54.17 16.29 22.91
C SER A 3 -53.95 15.09 23.86
N SER A 4 -53.80 13.90 23.28
CA SER A 4 -53.18 12.75 23.94
C SER A 4 -51.96 12.32 23.12
N SER A 5 -50.79 12.56 23.71
CA SER A 5 -49.47 12.15 23.26
C SER A 5 -49.31 10.64 23.40
N THR A 6 -49.24 9.91 22.29
CA THR A 6 -48.74 8.53 22.26
C THR A 6 -47.25 8.54 21.97
N ASN A 7 -46.50 7.92 22.87
CA ASN A 7 -45.05 7.71 22.78
C ASN A 7 -44.68 6.99 21.48
N ALA A 8 -44.13 7.74 20.53
CA ALA A 8 -43.33 7.18 19.45
C ALA A 8 -41.95 6.86 20.02
N VAL A 9 -41.75 5.62 20.46
CA VAL A 9 -40.39 5.07 20.62
C VAL A 9 -39.82 4.97 19.21
N SER A 10 -38.91 5.88 18.89
CA SER A 10 -38.21 5.96 17.62
C SER A 10 -37.46 4.66 17.36
N SER A 11 -37.83 3.96 16.28
CA SER A 11 -37.08 2.88 15.65
C SER A 11 -35.83 3.42 14.95
N ALA A 12 -34.95 4.06 15.71
CA ALA A 12 -33.63 4.51 15.27
C ALA A 12 -32.59 3.61 15.95
N ASN A 13 -32.13 2.57 15.24
CA ASN A 13 -30.80 1.93 15.35
C ASN A 13 -30.81 0.52 14.74
N GLN A 14 -31.00 0.45 13.42
CA GLN A 14 -30.66 -0.74 12.65
C GLN A 14 -30.13 -0.29 11.29
N TRP A 15 -28.87 0.16 11.26
CA TRP A 15 -28.15 0.39 10.01
C TRP A 15 -27.94 -0.98 9.37
N SER A 16 -28.81 -1.33 8.43
CA SER A 16 -28.68 -2.53 7.61
C SER A 16 -27.40 -2.46 6.78
N LEU A 17 -26.90 -3.64 6.37
CA LEU A 17 -25.85 -3.85 5.37
C LEU A 17 -26.29 -3.36 3.97
N SER A 18 -26.88 -2.16 3.89
CA SER A 18 -27.48 -1.59 2.69
C SER A 18 -26.44 -1.05 1.74
N THR A 19 -26.71 -1.25 0.45
CA THR A 19 -25.94 -0.74 -0.67
C THR A 19 -25.83 0.78 -0.59
N ARG A 20 -24.61 1.34 -0.62
CA ARG A 20 -24.41 2.78 -0.42
C ARG A 20 -23.11 3.30 -1.04
N PRO A 21 -23.05 4.59 -1.40
CA PRO A 21 -21.77 5.24 -1.70
C PRO A 21 -20.94 5.34 -0.42
N ILE A 22 -19.62 5.22 -0.57
CA ILE A 22 -18.65 5.42 0.51
C ILE A 22 -17.71 6.53 0.09
N GLY A 23 -17.64 7.57 0.93
CA GLY A 23 -16.91 8.79 0.57
C GLY A 23 -17.63 9.60 -0.51
N THR A 24 -16.89 10.53 -1.08
CA THR A 24 -17.39 11.63 -1.93
C THR A 24 -16.85 11.55 -3.36
N VAL A 25 -15.91 10.64 -3.65
CA VAL A 25 -15.30 10.51 -4.98
C VAL A 25 -16.36 10.20 -6.05
N LYS A 26 -16.37 10.99 -7.12
CA LYS A 26 -17.26 10.81 -8.30
C LYS A 26 -16.46 10.47 -9.56
N LEU A 27 -17.04 9.74 -10.51
CA LEU A 27 -16.39 9.45 -11.80
C LEU A 27 -16.47 10.66 -12.76
N LYS A 28 -15.40 10.95 -13.52
CA LYS A 28 -15.39 12.11 -14.45
C LYS A 28 -16.17 11.90 -15.76
N ASN A 29 -16.30 10.66 -16.23
CA ASN A 29 -16.65 10.37 -17.62
C ASN A 29 -18.12 10.00 -17.89
N HIS A 30 -19.01 10.13 -16.91
CA HIS A 30 -20.43 9.88 -17.11
C HIS A 30 -21.22 11.16 -16.90
N GLN A 31 -22.19 11.41 -17.78
CA GLN A 31 -23.17 12.50 -17.65
C GLN A 31 -24.01 12.40 -16.35
N THR A 32 -23.83 11.32 -15.59
CA THR A 32 -24.38 11.05 -14.27
C THR A 32 -23.31 11.29 -13.18
N GLN A 33 -23.66 11.99 -12.08
CA GLN A 33 -22.81 12.16 -10.90
C GLN A 33 -22.65 10.84 -10.10
N GLU A 34 -22.22 9.77 -10.75
CA GLU A 34 -22.07 8.47 -10.11
C GLU A 34 -20.86 8.45 -9.16
N SER A 35 -21.10 7.92 -7.95
CA SER A 35 -20.03 7.66 -6.98
C SER A 35 -19.06 6.63 -7.53
N ALA A 36 -17.76 6.93 -7.46
CA ALA A 36 -16.70 6.03 -7.88
C ALA A 36 -16.52 4.86 -6.89
N LEU A 37 -16.86 5.08 -5.63
CA LEU A 37 -16.70 4.16 -4.51
C LEU A 37 -18.08 3.76 -3.99
N PHE A 38 -18.63 2.70 -4.56
CA PHE A 38 -19.99 2.26 -4.26
C PHE A 38 -19.98 0.83 -3.74
N LEU A 39 -20.46 0.65 -2.51
CA LEU A 39 -20.45 -0.61 -1.78
C LEU A 39 -21.78 -1.33 -1.98
N GLU A 40 -21.75 -2.37 -2.82
CA GLU A 40 -22.92 -3.20 -3.15
C GLU A 40 -22.78 -4.61 -2.61
N GLU A 41 -21.57 -5.17 -2.72
CA GLU A 41 -21.24 -6.51 -2.30
C GLU A 41 -19.82 -6.54 -1.73
N VAL A 42 -19.53 -7.58 -0.94
CA VAL A 42 -18.16 -7.97 -0.61
C VAL A 42 -17.89 -9.33 -1.23
N ALA A 43 -16.62 -9.59 -1.56
CA ALA A 43 -16.21 -10.88 -2.08
C ALA A 43 -14.83 -11.27 -1.54
N PHE A 44 -14.60 -12.56 -1.43
CA PHE A 44 -13.31 -13.12 -1.05
C PHE A 44 -13.10 -14.49 -1.67
N THR A 45 -11.83 -14.93 -1.71
CA THR A 45 -11.49 -16.34 -1.96
C THR A 45 -11.14 -17.00 -0.64
N ALA A 46 -11.85 -18.06 -0.28
CA ALA A 46 -11.54 -18.87 0.90
C ALA A 46 -10.50 -19.94 0.55
N TYR A 47 -9.40 -19.96 1.31
CA TYR A 47 -8.41 -21.05 1.29
C TYR A 47 -8.48 -21.76 2.64
N TYR A 48 -8.62 -23.07 2.65
CA TYR A 48 -8.88 -23.82 3.88
C TYR A 48 -8.41 -25.28 3.76
N PRO A 49 -8.18 -25.98 4.89
CA PRO A 49 -8.01 -27.43 4.91
C PRO A 49 -9.26 -28.10 4.37
N ALA A 50 -9.12 -28.91 3.33
CA ALA A 50 -10.24 -29.53 2.64
C ALA A 50 -10.15 -31.06 2.68
N GLU A 51 -11.31 -31.70 2.73
CA GLU A 51 -11.46 -33.14 2.54
C GLU A 51 -11.50 -33.42 1.04
N VAL A 52 -10.55 -34.24 0.57
CA VAL A 52 -10.32 -34.52 -0.85
C VAL A 52 -10.49 -36.00 -1.08
N ASP A 53 -11.25 -36.36 -2.10
CA ASP A 53 -11.47 -37.74 -2.53
C ASP A 53 -10.88 -38.02 -3.92
N GLY A 54 -11.02 -39.25 -4.41
CA GLY A 54 -10.54 -39.65 -5.74
C GLY A 54 -11.24 -38.94 -6.92
N SER A 55 -12.38 -38.27 -6.69
CA SER A 55 -13.13 -37.53 -7.71
C SER A 55 -12.75 -36.04 -7.79
N SER A 56 -12.08 -35.54 -6.75
CA SER A 56 -11.72 -34.14 -6.58
C SER A 56 -10.64 -33.70 -7.58
N GLN A 57 -10.96 -32.74 -8.44
CA GLN A 57 -10.02 -32.22 -9.43
C GLN A 57 -9.18 -31.08 -8.86
N LYS A 58 -7.85 -31.18 -9.00
CA LYS A 58 -6.93 -30.12 -8.56
C LYS A 58 -6.75 -29.07 -9.65
N GLY A 59 -6.86 -27.79 -9.28
CA GLY A 59 -6.47 -26.67 -10.13
C GLY A 59 -7.54 -25.59 -10.25
N VAL A 60 -7.29 -24.43 -9.64
CA VAL A 60 -8.10 -23.22 -9.83
C VAL A 60 -7.40 -22.28 -10.81
N SER A 61 -8.12 -21.60 -11.71
CA SER A 61 -7.48 -20.67 -12.64
C SER A 61 -6.86 -19.49 -11.88
N TRP A 62 -5.59 -19.17 -12.14
CA TRP A 62 -4.93 -18.03 -11.49
C TRP A 62 -5.46 -16.69 -12.02
N PHE A 63 -5.71 -16.61 -13.33
CA PHE A 63 -6.38 -15.44 -13.92
C PHE A 63 -7.89 -15.47 -13.69
N LEU A 64 -8.43 -14.28 -13.40
CA LEU A 64 -9.87 -14.05 -13.36
C LEU A 64 -10.47 -14.24 -14.76
N ARG A 65 -11.62 -14.90 -14.82
CA ARG A 65 -12.38 -15.10 -16.05
C ARG A 65 -13.57 -14.14 -16.07
N PRO A 66 -13.91 -13.58 -17.25
CA PRO A 66 -13.32 -13.83 -18.57
C PRO A 66 -11.90 -13.24 -18.77
N LEU A 67 -11.02 -13.96 -19.49
CA LEU A 67 -9.61 -13.55 -19.68
C LEU A 67 -9.45 -12.22 -20.42
N ARG A 68 -10.40 -11.88 -21.30
CA ARG A 68 -10.42 -10.59 -22.02
C ARG A 68 -10.45 -9.41 -21.06
N GLU A 69 -11.20 -9.54 -19.96
CA GLU A 69 -11.32 -8.45 -18.99
C GLU A 69 -10.10 -8.37 -18.10
N SER A 70 -9.49 -9.51 -17.77
CA SER A 70 -8.16 -9.53 -17.14
C SER A 70 -7.13 -8.83 -18.02
N LEU A 71 -7.11 -9.12 -19.32
CA LEU A 71 -6.21 -8.45 -20.26
C LEU A 71 -6.41 -6.93 -20.26
N HIS A 72 -7.66 -6.47 -20.37
CA HIS A 72 -7.98 -5.04 -20.34
C HIS A 72 -7.58 -4.41 -19.00
N GLY A 73 -7.85 -5.07 -17.88
CA GLY A 73 -7.49 -4.61 -16.55
C GLY A 73 -5.98 -4.44 -16.36
N PHE A 74 -5.18 -5.43 -16.79
CA PHE A 74 -3.72 -5.32 -16.76
C PHE A 74 -3.20 -4.24 -17.71
N ALA A 75 -3.79 -4.09 -18.90
CA ALA A 75 -3.44 -3.03 -19.85
C ALA A 75 -3.72 -1.64 -19.26
N ALA A 76 -4.89 -1.45 -18.66
CA ALA A 76 -5.29 -0.21 -18.00
C ALA A 76 -4.39 0.14 -16.81
N PHE A 77 -4.09 -0.85 -15.96
CA PHE A 77 -3.22 -0.68 -14.79
C PHE A 77 -1.78 -0.33 -15.18
N LEU A 78 -1.20 -1.03 -16.16
CA LEU A 78 0.18 -0.82 -16.61
C LEU A 78 0.35 0.36 -17.58
N GLY A 79 -0.75 0.97 -18.06
CA GLY A 79 -0.71 1.95 -19.14
C GLY A 79 -0.19 1.38 -20.46
N ALA A 80 -0.31 0.07 -20.66
CA ALA A 80 0.21 -0.64 -21.82
C ALA A 80 -0.90 -0.96 -22.84
N ARG A 81 -0.54 -1.15 -24.11
CA ARG A 81 -1.49 -1.60 -25.14
C ARG A 81 -1.80 -3.08 -24.95
N GLU A 82 -3.07 -3.47 -25.07
CA GLU A 82 -3.51 -4.87 -24.89
C GLU A 82 -2.73 -5.87 -25.76
N TRP A 83 -2.37 -5.49 -26.99
CA TRP A 83 -1.66 -6.38 -27.90
C TRP A 83 -0.23 -6.75 -27.42
N LEU A 84 0.34 -6.00 -26.47
CA LEU A 84 1.62 -6.35 -25.84
C LEU A 84 1.45 -7.41 -24.74
N LEU A 85 0.27 -7.47 -24.12
CA LEU A 85 0.00 -8.31 -22.96
C LEU A 85 -0.77 -9.58 -23.32
N TRP A 86 -1.51 -9.60 -24.44
CA TRP A 86 -2.36 -10.74 -24.80
C TRP A 86 -1.63 -12.10 -24.82
N PRO A 87 -0.39 -12.25 -25.34
CA PRO A 87 0.24 -13.57 -25.40
C PRO A 87 0.47 -14.11 -24.00
N ILE A 88 0.90 -13.23 -23.08
CA ILE A 88 1.18 -13.57 -21.68
C ILE A 88 -0.12 -13.92 -20.97
N VAL A 89 -1.15 -13.06 -21.07
CA VAL A 89 -2.43 -13.27 -20.35
C VAL A 89 -3.16 -14.52 -20.84
N TYR A 90 -3.23 -14.77 -22.14
CA TYR A 90 -3.91 -15.96 -22.66
C TYR A 90 -3.12 -17.25 -22.42
N LEU A 91 -1.79 -17.22 -22.57
CA LEU A 91 -0.94 -18.38 -22.27
C LEU A 91 -1.05 -18.74 -20.79
N PHE A 92 -0.90 -17.76 -19.89
CA PHE A 92 -0.99 -18.02 -18.46
C PHE A 92 -2.41 -18.36 -18.05
N GLY A 93 -3.42 -17.69 -18.61
CA GLY A 93 -4.83 -17.98 -18.34
C GLY A 93 -5.27 -19.39 -18.76
N ALA A 94 -4.60 -19.98 -19.75
CA ALA A 94 -4.80 -21.36 -20.16
C ALA A 94 -4.11 -22.35 -19.20
N PHE A 95 -2.84 -22.12 -18.87
CA PHE A 95 -1.99 -23.15 -18.25
C PHE A 95 -1.67 -22.96 -16.77
N VAL A 96 -1.73 -21.73 -16.24
CA VAL A 96 -1.37 -21.45 -14.85
C VAL A 96 -2.56 -21.72 -13.93
N LYS A 97 -2.38 -22.70 -13.05
CA LYS A 97 -3.36 -23.13 -12.06
C LYS A 97 -2.80 -23.00 -10.65
N ILE A 98 -3.64 -22.52 -9.74
CA ILE A 98 -3.42 -22.56 -8.30
C ILE A 98 -3.58 -24.01 -7.85
N PRO A 99 -2.63 -24.58 -7.08
CA PRO A 99 -2.64 -25.99 -6.70
C PRO A 99 -3.62 -26.30 -5.55
N ALA A 100 -4.88 -25.89 -5.69
CA ALA A 100 -5.96 -26.09 -4.73
C ALA A 100 -7.13 -26.86 -5.37
N TYR A 101 -8.00 -27.44 -4.54
CA TYR A 101 -9.21 -28.14 -4.96
C TYR A 101 -10.40 -27.18 -4.84
N PRO A 102 -11.03 -26.76 -5.95
CA PRO A 102 -12.19 -25.87 -5.91
C PRO A 102 -13.36 -26.54 -5.20
N ASN A 103 -14.00 -25.81 -4.27
CA ASN A 103 -15.24 -26.19 -3.57
C ASN A 103 -15.23 -27.56 -2.87
N ALA A 104 -14.04 -28.13 -2.60
CA ALA A 104 -13.93 -29.34 -1.80
C ALA A 104 -14.50 -29.09 -0.38
N PRO A 105 -15.16 -30.08 0.26
CA PRO A 105 -15.67 -29.93 1.62
C PRO A 105 -14.62 -29.46 2.63
N LEU A 106 -15.01 -28.62 3.60
CA LEU A 106 -14.14 -28.25 4.72
C LEU A 106 -13.74 -29.51 5.50
N LEU A 107 -12.45 -29.64 5.83
CA LEU A 107 -11.93 -30.75 6.62
C LEU A 107 -12.45 -30.66 8.06
N SER A 108 -13.03 -31.77 8.53
CA SER A 108 -13.54 -31.88 9.90
C SER A 108 -12.38 -31.94 10.91
N THR A 109 -12.47 -31.17 12.00
CA THR A 109 -11.52 -31.26 13.12
C THR A 109 -11.74 -32.49 13.99
N ARG A 110 -12.78 -33.29 13.74
CA ARG A 110 -13.05 -34.54 14.48
C ARG A 110 -11.95 -35.60 14.28
N GLN A 111 -11.20 -35.51 13.18
CA GLN A 111 -10.16 -36.48 12.82
C GLN A 111 -8.74 -35.99 13.11
N THR A 112 -8.57 -34.75 13.56
CA THR A 112 -7.26 -34.14 13.81
C THR A 112 -7.00 -34.04 15.30
N GLU A 113 -6.00 -34.77 15.81
CA GLU A 113 -5.60 -34.68 17.23
C GLU A 113 -5.00 -33.31 17.59
N ASP A 114 -4.46 -32.58 16.60
CA ASP A 114 -3.69 -31.34 16.80
C ASP A 114 -4.53 -30.05 16.87
N PHE A 115 -5.77 -30.05 16.36
CA PHE A 115 -6.58 -28.82 16.25
C PHE A 115 -8.04 -29.03 16.67
N THR A 116 -8.52 -28.22 17.63
CA THR A 116 -9.93 -28.21 18.05
C THR A 116 -10.81 -27.38 17.11
N GLN A 117 -10.27 -26.28 16.57
CA GLN A 117 -10.90 -25.37 15.63
C GLN A 117 -9.83 -24.76 14.71
N TRP A 118 -10.18 -24.47 13.46
CA TRP A 118 -9.31 -23.79 12.51
C TRP A 118 -9.28 -22.27 12.79
N PRO A 119 -8.10 -21.65 13.01
CA PRO A 119 -7.99 -20.20 13.16
C PRO A 119 -8.38 -19.46 11.88
N LEU A 120 -9.05 -18.31 12.04
CA LEU A 120 -9.47 -17.44 10.94
C LEU A 120 -8.41 -16.37 10.63
N VAL A 121 -8.06 -16.24 9.35
CA VAL A 121 -7.19 -15.19 8.82
C VAL A 121 -7.95 -14.40 7.77
N ILE A 122 -7.99 -13.07 7.87
CA ILE A 122 -8.51 -12.18 6.82
C ILE A 122 -7.31 -11.53 6.14
N PHE A 123 -7.20 -11.70 4.83
CA PHE A 123 -6.08 -11.22 4.03
C PHE A 123 -6.51 -10.10 3.07
N SER A 124 -5.81 -8.96 3.12
CA SER A 124 -6.02 -7.80 2.23
C SER A 124 -4.89 -7.65 1.21
N HIS A 125 -5.24 -7.54 -0.08
CA HIS A 125 -4.26 -7.44 -1.16
C HIS A 125 -3.72 -6.02 -1.39
N GLY A 126 -2.53 -5.94 -1.99
CA GLY A 126 -1.94 -4.67 -2.44
C GLY A 126 -2.63 -4.05 -3.67
N LEU A 127 -2.16 -2.86 -4.04
CA LEU A 127 -2.59 -2.13 -5.24
C LEU A 127 -2.23 -2.91 -6.52
N GLY A 128 -3.11 -2.91 -7.51
CA GLY A 128 -2.92 -3.62 -8.78
C GLY A 128 -3.00 -5.14 -8.68
N ALA A 129 -3.36 -5.66 -7.51
CA ALA A 129 -3.53 -7.09 -7.28
C ALA A 129 -5.01 -7.46 -7.12
N GLY A 130 -5.31 -8.76 -7.06
CA GLY A 130 -6.65 -9.28 -6.81
C GLY A 130 -6.60 -10.55 -5.99
N ARG A 131 -7.75 -11.23 -5.85
CA ARG A 131 -7.95 -12.38 -4.94
C ARG A 131 -7.08 -13.61 -5.19
N THR A 132 -6.48 -13.71 -6.38
CA THR A 132 -5.62 -14.83 -6.77
C THR A 132 -4.13 -14.48 -6.76
N ALA A 133 -3.76 -13.21 -6.57
CA ALA A 133 -2.37 -12.76 -6.70
C ALA A 133 -1.46 -13.12 -5.51
N TYR A 134 -2.03 -13.70 -4.46
CA TYR A 134 -1.34 -14.14 -3.23
C TYR A 134 -1.64 -15.62 -2.93
N SER A 135 -2.02 -16.39 -3.94
CA SER A 135 -2.52 -17.76 -3.77
C SER A 135 -1.48 -18.67 -3.12
N GLN A 136 -0.18 -18.49 -3.40
CA GLN A 136 0.86 -19.31 -2.77
C GLN A 136 0.94 -19.07 -1.26
N TYR A 137 0.87 -17.80 -0.84
CA TYR A 137 0.89 -17.43 0.57
C TYR A 137 -0.38 -17.95 1.28
N CYS A 138 -1.57 -17.69 0.71
CA CYS A 138 -2.84 -18.12 1.28
C CYS A 138 -3.00 -19.65 1.30
N CYS A 139 -2.60 -20.36 0.24
CA CYS A 139 -2.64 -21.84 0.21
C CYS A 139 -1.74 -22.45 1.28
N ARG A 140 -0.57 -21.87 1.55
CA ARG A 140 0.33 -22.39 2.58
C ARG A 140 -0.18 -22.13 3.99
N LEU A 141 -0.77 -20.96 4.24
CA LEU A 141 -1.48 -20.71 5.49
C LEU A 141 -2.61 -21.74 5.67
N ALA A 142 -3.38 -22.01 4.61
CA ALA A 142 -4.44 -23.02 4.65
C ALA A 142 -3.90 -24.43 4.90
N ALA A 143 -2.84 -24.84 4.20
CA ALA A 143 -2.19 -26.13 4.37
C ALA A 143 -1.60 -26.31 5.78
N SER A 144 -1.31 -25.22 6.50
CA SER A 144 -0.88 -25.24 7.91
C SER A 144 -2.04 -25.32 8.92
N GLY A 145 -3.28 -25.53 8.46
CA GLY A 145 -4.45 -25.62 9.34
C GLY A 145 -5.10 -24.27 9.67
N LYS A 146 -5.32 -23.40 8.69
CA LYS A 146 -6.00 -22.09 8.90
C LYS A 146 -7.07 -21.86 7.84
N VAL A 147 -8.14 -21.16 8.18
CA VAL A 147 -9.11 -20.67 7.18
C VAL A 147 -8.72 -19.24 6.81
N VAL A 148 -8.43 -19.01 5.54
CA VAL A 148 -7.96 -17.71 5.03
C VAL A 148 -9.00 -17.13 4.09
N LEU A 149 -9.53 -15.95 4.43
CA LEU A 149 -10.42 -15.16 3.58
C LEU A 149 -9.60 -14.08 2.87
N ALA A 150 -9.21 -14.32 1.63
CA ALA A 150 -8.52 -13.33 0.81
C ALA A 150 -9.53 -12.40 0.14
N VAL A 151 -9.73 -11.21 0.72
CA VAL A 151 -10.72 -10.22 0.28
C VAL A 151 -10.37 -9.70 -1.11
N GLU A 152 -11.37 -9.57 -1.98
CA GLU A 152 -11.23 -8.93 -3.29
C GLU A 152 -11.87 -7.54 -3.27
N HIS A 153 -11.04 -6.52 -3.09
CA HIS A 153 -11.53 -5.16 -2.88
C HIS A 153 -12.25 -4.59 -4.10
N ARG A 154 -13.45 -4.04 -3.86
CA ARG A 154 -14.37 -3.38 -4.81
C ARG A 154 -14.13 -1.87 -4.94
N ASP A 155 -13.02 -1.40 -4.40
CA ASP A 155 -12.60 0.00 -4.30
C ASP A 155 -11.88 0.53 -5.56
N GLY A 156 -11.72 -0.31 -6.60
CA GLY A 156 -11.01 0.05 -7.83
C GLY A 156 -9.49 0.05 -7.68
N THR A 157 -8.94 -0.65 -6.68
CA THR A 157 -7.49 -0.83 -6.52
C THR A 157 -6.93 -2.04 -7.26
N GLY A 158 -7.77 -3.02 -7.60
CA GLY A 158 -7.37 -4.17 -8.42
C GLY A 158 -7.27 -3.84 -9.91
N THR A 159 -6.64 -4.73 -10.68
CA THR A 159 -6.55 -4.58 -12.15
C THR A 159 -7.93 -4.66 -12.80
N VAL A 160 -8.74 -5.60 -12.33
CA VAL A 160 -10.14 -5.75 -12.69
C VAL A 160 -10.90 -6.40 -11.55
N CYS A 161 -12.13 -5.99 -11.37
CA CYS A 161 -13.10 -6.62 -10.48
C CYS A 161 -14.44 -6.76 -11.23
N MET A 162 -15.10 -7.91 -11.05
CA MET A 162 -16.44 -8.17 -11.54
C MET A 162 -17.42 -8.04 -10.37
N ARG A 163 -18.13 -6.91 -10.31
CA ARG A 163 -19.20 -6.70 -9.35
C ARG A 163 -20.50 -7.25 -9.88
N ARG A 164 -21.39 -7.69 -9.00
CA ARG A 164 -22.81 -7.80 -9.31
C ARG A 164 -23.48 -6.47 -8.95
N SER A 165 -24.26 -5.92 -9.86
CA SER A 165 -25.19 -4.82 -9.58
C SER A 165 -26.60 -5.36 -9.74
N TRP A 166 -27.49 -5.09 -8.78
CA TRP A 166 -28.87 -5.54 -8.85
C TRP A 166 -29.73 -4.45 -9.48
N ASN A 167 -30.48 -4.80 -10.53
CA ASN A 167 -31.46 -3.90 -11.11
C ASN A 167 -32.71 -3.81 -10.22
N ALA A 168 -33.64 -2.91 -10.56
CA ALA A 168 -34.89 -2.70 -9.81
C ALA A 168 -35.76 -3.97 -9.73
N GLU A 169 -35.56 -4.91 -10.66
CA GLU A 169 -36.21 -6.21 -10.73
C GLU A 169 -35.47 -7.31 -9.92
N GLY A 170 -34.40 -6.96 -9.20
CA GLY A 170 -33.62 -7.88 -8.35
C GLY A 170 -32.67 -8.82 -9.11
N LYS A 171 -32.46 -8.60 -10.40
CA LYS A 171 -31.54 -9.38 -11.23
C LYS A 171 -30.13 -8.80 -11.18
N SER A 172 -29.15 -9.65 -10.92
CA SER A 172 -27.74 -9.25 -10.93
C SER A 172 -27.19 -9.11 -12.35
N GLU A 173 -26.62 -7.97 -12.68
CA GLU A 173 -25.86 -7.71 -13.90
C GLU A 173 -24.36 -7.57 -13.58
N PRO A 174 -23.45 -8.12 -14.40
CA PRO A 174 -22.02 -8.00 -14.18
C PRO A 174 -21.54 -6.57 -14.50
N ARG A 175 -21.13 -5.83 -13.47
CA ARG A 175 -20.52 -4.50 -13.60
C ARG A 175 -19.02 -4.58 -13.42
N LYS A 176 -18.29 -4.24 -14.48
CA LYS A 176 -16.83 -4.23 -14.50
C LYS A 176 -16.32 -2.99 -13.75
N LEU A 177 -15.33 -3.20 -12.89
CA LEU A 177 -14.55 -2.12 -12.29
C LEU A 177 -13.09 -2.33 -12.64
N PHE A 178 -12.51 -1.38 -13.36
CA PHE A 178 -11.08 -1.36 -13.63
C PHE A 178 -10.38 -0.49 -12.60
N TYR A 179 -9.05 -0.58 -12.61
CA TYR A 179 -8.20 0.24 -11.77
C TYR A 179 -8.52 1.74 -11.90
N LEU A 180 -8.87 2.38 -10.78
CA LEU A 180 -9.18 3.80 -10.70
C LEU A 180 -7.92 4.63 -10.49
N ARG A 181 -7.68 5.58 -11.40
CA ARG A 181 -6.64 6.61 -11.28
C ARG A 181 -7.25 7.91 -10.78
N GLU A 182 -6.42 8.75 -10.17
CA GLU A 182 -6.83 10.11 -9.78
C GLU A 182 -7.31 10.95 -10.97
N THR A 183 -6.79 10.68 -12.17
CA THR A 183 -7.26 11.32 -13.40
C THR A 183 -8.69 10.93 -13.76
N ASP A 184 -9.18 9.78 -13.32
CA ASP A 184 -10.50 9.25 -13.70
C ASP A 184 -11.63 9.77 -12.78
N VAL A 185 -11.28 10.42 -11.67
CA VAL A 185 -12.22 10.83 -10.62
C VAL A 185 -12.21 12.32 -10.34
N HIS A 186 -13.36 12.84 -9.91
CA HIS A 186 -13.54 14.17 -9.36
C HIS A 186 -13.63 14.06 -7.82
N LEU A 187 -12.83 14.86 -7.15
CA LEU A 187 -12.83 15.03 -5.69
C LEU A 187 -13.48 16.38 -5.40
N GLU A 188 -14.37 16.43 -4.41
CA GLU A 188 -14.96 17.70 -4.00
C GLU A 188 -13.91 18.53 -3.26
N ASP A 189 -14.00 19.87 -3.33
CA ASP A 189 -12.95 20.78 -2.83
C ASP A 189 -12.65 20.56 -1.32
N THR A 190 -13.64 20.11 -0.54
CA THR A 190 -13.53 19.76 0.88
C THR A 190 -12.67 18.52 1.17
N ASP A 191 -12.45 17.65 0.17
CA ASP A 191 -11.71 16.40 0.32
C ASP A 191 -10.23 16.53 -0.04
N THR A 192 -9.82 17.70 -0.51
CA THR A 192 -8.55 17.83 -1.24
C THR A 192 -7.32 17.90 -0.32
N ILE A 193 -7.43 18.28 0.96
CA ILE A 193 -6.22 18.67 1.73
C ILE A 193 -6.11 18.22 3.21
N ASP A 194 -7.16 17.82 3.95
CA ASP A 194 -7.01 17.86 5.43
C ASP A 194 -6.63 16.57 6.18
N THR A 195 -6.67 15.37 5.59
CA THR A 195 -6.39 14.13 6.36
C THR A 195 -5.44 13.13 5.70
N HIS A 196 -5.48 12.94 4.38
CA HIS A 196 -4.67 11.93 3.69
C HIS A 196 -3.74 12.55 2.62
N PRO A 197 -2.45 12.16 2.56
CA PRO A 197 -1.52 12.68 1.54
C PRO A 197 -1.94 12.39 0.10
N ILE A 198 -2.73 11.33 -0.10
CA ILE A 198 -3.27 10.93 -1.40
C ILE A 198 -4.79 10.71 -1.22
N PRO A 199 -5.64 11.73 -1.47
CA PRO A 199 -7.05 11.71 -1.09
C PRO A 199 -7.85 10.51 -1.60
N LEU A 200 -7.68 10.14 -2.88
CA LEU A 200 -8.33 8.93 -3.43
C LEU A 200 -7.96 7.67 -2.64
N ARG A 201 -6.69 7.54 -2.24
CA ARG A 201 -6.22 6.38 -1.45
C ARG A 201 -6.75 6.42 -0.02
N GLY A 202 -6.91 7.60 0.57
CA GLY A 202 -7.61 7.76 1.85
C GLY A 202 -9.06 7.24 1.79
N GLN A 203 -9.81 7.63 0.76
CA GLN A 203 -11.19 7.16 0.60
C GLN A 203 -11.28 5.67 0.25
N GLN A 204 -10.38 5.15 -0.57
CA GLN A 204 -10.27 3.70 -0.80
C GLN A 204 -9.90 2.93 0.47
N LEU A 205 -9.04 3.49 1.32
CA LEU A 205 -8.71 2.88 2.61
C LEU A 205 -9.94 2.78 3.51
N ALA A 206 -10.76 3.84 3.61
CA ALA A 206 -12.04 3.81 4.31
C ALA A 206 -13.02 2.79 3.70
N PHE A 207 -13.05 2.67 2.36
CA PHE A 207 -13.83 1.63 1.68
C PHE A 207 -13.41 0.22 2.13
N ARG A 208 -12.11 -0.05 2.16
CA ARG A 208 -11.57 -1.35 2.56
C ARG A 208 -11.88 -1.71 4.02
N HIS A 209 -12.00 -0.72 4.91
CA HIS A 209 -12.48 -0.96 6.29
C HIS A 209 -13.88 -1.56 6.26
N HIS A 210 -14.81 -0.91 5.55
CA HIS A 210 -16.17 -1.43 5.40
C HIS A 210 -16.17 -2.84 4.83
N GLU A 211 -15.37 -3.11 3.80
CA GLU A 211 -15.30 -4.44 3.19
C GLU A 211 -14.80 -5.51 4.17
N ILE A 212 -13.79 -5.21 4.97
CA ILE A 212 -13.24 -6.18 5.95
C ILE A 212 -14.24 -6.45 7.08
N TYR A 213 -14.87 -5.41 7.63
CA TYR A 213 -15.88 -5.59 8.68
C TYR A 213 -17.13 -6.32 8.16
N ILE A 214 -17.60 -6.01 6.94
CA ILE A 214 -18.71 -6.72 6.32
C ILE A 214 -18.30 -8.17 6.01
N THR A 215 -17.10 -8.40 5.49
CA THR A 215 -16.60 -9.76 5.24
C THR A 215 -16.61 -10.60 6.52
N TYR A 216 -16.04 -10.06 7.60
CA TYR A 216 -16.02 -10.74 8.90
C TYR A 216 -17.43 -11.02 9.43
N SER A 217 -18.27 -9.99 9.54
CA SER A 217 -19.63 -10.13 10.09
C SER A 217 -20.52 -11.06 9.25
N SER A 218 -20.48 -10.95 7.92
CA SER A 218 -21.20 -11.86 7.02
C SER A 218 -20.68 -13.29 7.13
N PHE A 219 -19.36 -13.50 7.27
CA PHE A 219 -18.80 -14.83 7.44
C PHE A 219 -19.18 -15.47 8.79
N CYS A 220 -19.22 -14.69 9.88
CA CYS A 220 -19.71 -15.17 11.17
C CYS A 220 -21.19 -15.59 11.08
N ARG A 221 -22.04 -14.75 10.46
CA ARG A 221 -23.46 -15.06 10.22
C ARG A 221 -23.65 -16.30 9.35
N PHE A 222 -22.80 -16.47 8.34
CA PHE A 222 -22.79 -17.64 7.47
C PHE A 222 -22.50 -18.93 8.26
N ILE A 223 -21.46 -18.94 9.10
CA ILE A 223 -21.14 -20.09 9.97
C ILE A 223 -22.32 -20.40 10.91
N GLN A 224 -22.97 -19.37 11.44
CA GLN A 224 -24.11 -19.46 12.34
C GLN A 224 -25.45 -19.82 11.66
N GLN A 225 -25.45 -20.08 10.34
CA GLN A 225 -26.64 -20.43 9.56
C GLN A 225 -27.75 -19.37 9.60
N ASP A 226 -27.37 -18.09 9.55
CA ASP A 226 -28.35 -17.00 9.44
C ASP A 226 -29.12 -17.08 8.10
N SER A 227 -30.43 -17.36 8.18
CA SER A 227 -31.31 -17.53 7.02
C SER A 227 -31.53 -16.23 6.23
N THR A 228 -31.17 -15.07 6.77
CA THR A 228 -31.33 -13.77 6.12
C THR A 228 -30.10 -13.33 5.34
N LEU A 229 -29.00 -14.10 5.42
CA LEU A 229 -27.75 -13.77 4.73
C LEU A 229 -27.76 -14.31 3.29
N GLU A 230 -27.59 -13.39 2.33
CA GLU A 230 -27.26 -13.75 0.96
C GLU A 230 -25.76 -14.07 0.86
N PHE A 231 -25.42 -15.36 0.76
CA PHE A 231 -24.04 -15.83 0.69
C PHE A 231 -23.92 -16.97 -0.33
N ASP A 232 -23.21 -16.71 -1.43
CA ASP A 232 -23.06 -17.67 -2.52
C ASP A 232 -21.71 -17.52 -3.23
N THR A 233 -21.34 -18.53 -4.01
CA THR A 233 -20.14 -18.50 -4.86
C THR A 233 -20.29 -17.48 -5.98
N ILE A 234 -19.17 -16.89 -6.38
CA ILE A 234 -19.13 -15.83 -7.40
C ILE A 234 -19.60 -16.36 -8.77
N ASP A 235 -19.33 -17.63 -9.07
CA ASP A 235 -19.67 -18.29 -10.33
C ASP A 235 -20.92 -19.17 -10.24
N GLY A 236 -21.61 -19.19 -9.09
CA GLY A 236 -22.79 -20.04 -8.85
C GLY A 236 -22.46 -21.54 -8.80
N SER A 237 -21.19 -21.89 -8.67
CA SER A 237 -20.78 -23.28 -8.53
C SER A 237 -21.25 -23.87 -7.19
N PRO A 238 -21.75 -25.11 -7.17
CA PRO A 238 -22.18 -25.74 -5.93
C PRO A 238 -20.97 -26.01 -5.03
N TYR A 239 -21.20 -25.93 -3.73
CA TYR A 239 -20.23 -26.26 -2.68
C TYR A 239 -20.96 -26.83 -1.47
N ALA A 240 -20.23 -27.56 -0.63
CA ALA A 240 -20.81 -28.23 0.54
C ALA A 240 -21.05 -27.26 1.71
N GLN A 241 -22.05 -26.37 1.58
CA GLN A 241 -22.34 -25.32 2.55
C GLN A 241 -22.52 -25.84 3.99
N HIS A 242 -23.24 -26.94 4.17
CA HIS A 242 -23.50 -27.53 5.49
C HIS A 242 -22.23 -27.85 6.28
N ARG A 243 -21.12 -28.18 5.59
CA ARG A 243 -19.83 -28.53 6.21
C ARG A 243 -19.20 -27.36 6.98
N TRP A 244 -19.54 -26.12 6.62
CA TRP A 244 -19.00 -24.91 7.24
C TRP A 244 -19.67 -24.57 8.58
N SER A 245 -20.85 -25.12 8.82
CA SER A 245 -21.63 -24.90 10.05
C SER A 245 -21.63 -26.12 10.98
N GLU A 246 -20.85 -27.15 10.65
CA GLU A 246 -20.72 -28.31 11.51
C GLU A 246 -20.05 -27.96 12.84
N LEU A 247 -20.35 -28.79 13.84
CA LEU A 247 -19.73 -28.69 15.15
C LEU A 247 -18.71 -29.82 15.34
N ASN A 248 -17.62 -29.47 16.01
CA ASN A 248 -16.62 -30.43 16.49
C ASN A 248 -17.20 -31.32 17.61
N ASN A 249 -16.39 -32.25 18.13
CA ASN A 249 -16.82 -33.16 19.19
C ASN A 249 -17.16 -32.46 20.52
N ALA A 250 -16.68 -31.23 20.71
CA ALA A 250 -16.96 -30.38 21.88
C ALA A 250 -18.20 -29.48 21.69
N GLY A 251 -18.92 -29.61 20.57
CA GLY A 251 -20.10 -28.77 20.26
C GLY A 251 -19.74 -27.34 19.84
N GLN A 252 -18.50 -27.09 19.43
CA GLN A 252 -18.02 -25.78 18.98
C GLN A 252 -17.93 -25.74 17.46
N SER A 253 -18.02 -24.55 16.87
CA SER A 253 -17.78 -24.31 15.43
C SER A 253 -16.42 -24.88 14.99
N LEU A 254 -16.34 -25.48 13.81
CA LEU A 254 -15.05 -25.92 13.24
C LEU A 254 -14.05 -24.77 13.03
N ILE A 255 -14.55 -23.55 12.92
CA ILE A 255 -13.74 -22.35 12.67
C ILE A 255 -13.80 -21.46 13.92
N ARG A 256 -12.64 -21.02 14.37
CA ARG A 256 -12.49 -20.04 15.46
C ARG A 256 -12.60 -18.64 14.87
N TYR A 257 -13.70 -17.96 15.17
CA TYR A 257 -13.99 -16.61 14.67
C TYR A 257 -14.28 -15.62 15.80
N ASP A 258 -14.51 -16.09 17.02
CA ASP A 258 -14.91 -15.33 18.20
C ASP A 258 -13.74 -14.79 19.03
N ASN A 259 -12.55 -15.35 18.85
CA ASN A 259 -11.29 -14.85 19.40
C ASN A 259 -10.12 -15.15 18.44
N ASP A 260 -8.96 -14.55 18.71
CA ASP A 260 -7.71 -14.83 17.99
C ASP A 260 -7.84 -14.77 16.45
N VAL A 261 -8.60 -13.78 15.95
CA VAL A 261 -8.71 -13.53 14.51
C VAL A 261 -7.44 -12.84 14.03
N VAL A 262 -6.89 -13.30 12.90
CA VAL A 262 -5.67 -12.75 12.34
C VAL A 262 -6.00 -11.81 11.19
N LEU A 263 -5.43 -10.60 11.22
CA LEU A 263 -5.43 -9.72 10.05
C LEU A 263 -4.06 -9.79 9.36
N ALA A 264 -4.07 -9.98 8.04
CA ALA A 264 -2.85 -9.97 7.24
C ALA A 264 -3.04 -9.12 5.99
N GLY A 265 -1.96 -8.48 5.52
CA GLY A 265 -2.06 -7.72 4.29
C GLY A 265 -0.72 -7.32 3.71
N HIS A 266 -0.69 -7.16 2.39
CA HIS A 266 0.51 -6.75 1.65
C HIS A 266 0.35 -5.35 1.05
N SER A 267 1.40 -4.51 1.11
CA SER A 267 1.43 -3.20 0.46
C SER A 267 0.27 -2.32 0.94
N PHE A 268 -0.63 -1.91 0.05
CA PHE A 268 -1.84 -1.17 0.44
C PHE A 268 -2.74 -1.98 1.40
N GLY A 269 -2.75 -3.31 1.30
CA GLY A 269 -3.43 -4.17 2.27
C GLY A 269 -2.75 -4.19 3.64
N GLY A 270 -1.42 -4.04 3.71
CA GLY A 270 -0.71 -3.85 4.98
C GLY A 270 -1.07 -2.52 5.65
N CYS A 271 -1.20 -1.47 4.84
CA CYS A 271 -1.78 -0.19 5.26
C CYS A 271 -3.24 -0.32 5.73
N THR A 272 -4.05 -1.14 5.06
CA THR A 272 -5.42 -1.46 5.50
C THR A 272 -5.43 -2.08 6.90
N VAL A 273 -4.57 -3.07 7.15
CA VAL A 273 -4.46 -3.70 8.48
C VAL A 273 -4.05 -2.70 9.55
N LEU A 274 -2.99 -1.91 9.33
CA LEU A 274 -2.56 -0.88 10.28
C LEU A 274 -3.66 0.14 10.57
N SER A 275 -4.38 0.56 9.54
CA SER A 275 -5.47 1.51 9.68
C SER A 275 -6.59 0.93 10.55
N ILE A 276 -7.05 -0.30 10.29
CA ILE A 276 -8.09 -0.95 11.10
C ILE A 276 -7.67 -1.09 12.57
N LEU A 277 -6.43 -1.47 12.84
CA LEU A 277 -5.93 -1.62 14.22
C LEU A 277 -5.80 -0.28 14.98
N SER A 278 -5.88 0.84 14.27
CA SER A 278 -5.75 2.20 14.82
C SER A 278 -7.06 2.99 14.88
N THR A 279 -8.14 2.44 14.33
CA THR A 279 -9.43 3.11 14.21
C THR A 279 -10.52 2.29 14.86
N ARG A 280 -11.45 2.96 15.54
CA ARG A 280 -12.66 2.27 16.04
C ARG A 280 -13.47 1.73 14.87
N PRO A 281 -14.18 0.60 15.05
CA PRO A 281 -15.18 0.17 14.07
C PRO A 281 -16.17 1.30 13.80
N TYR A 282 -16.58 1.48 12.55
CA TYR A 282 -17.67 2.41 12.23
C TYR A 282 -18.97 1.97 12.89
N ASP A 283 -19.89 2.91 13.12
CA ASP A 283 -21.20 2.63 13.69
C ASP A 283 -21.91 1.49 12.93
N GLY A 284 -22.39 0.51 13.69
CA GLY A 284 -23.06 -0.68 13.15
C GLY A 284 -22.17 -1.90 12.92
N TYR A 285 -20.84 -1.78 13.06
CA TYR A 285 -19.95 -2.94 13.06
C TYR A 285 -19.55 -3.38 14.47
N THR A 286 -19.45 -4.69 14.65
CA THR A 286 -18.80 -5.27 15.81
C THR A 286 -17.29 -5.26 15.62
N SER A 287 -16.55 -5.08 16.72
CA SER A 287 -15.09 -5.17 16.68
C SER A 287 -14.64 -6.57 16.26
N ILE A 288 -13.61 -6.65 15.42
CA ILE A 288 -12.95 -7.91 15.10
C ILE A 288 -12.02 -8.23 16.29
N PRO A 289 -12.09 -9.42 16.90
CA PRO A 289 -11.23 -9.80 18.02
C PRO A 289 -9.83 -10.14 17.51
N VAL A 290 -9.10 -9.12 17.05
CA VAL A 290 -7.77 -9.28 16.48
C VAL A 290 -6.75 -9.42 17.60
N GLU A 291 -6.06 -10.55 17.65
CA GLU A 291 -4.96 -10.75 18.61
C GLU A 291 -3.59 -10.65 17.94
N ARG A 292 -3.52 -10.96 16.64
CA ARG A 292 -2.26 -11.01 15.88
C ARG A 292 -2.44 -10.42 14.49
N ALA A 293 -1.42 -9.72 14.01
CA ALA A 293 -1.41 -9.17 12.67
C ALA A 293 -0.08 -9.39 11.93
N VAL A 294 -0.17 -9.72 10.64
CA VAL A 294 1.00 -9.91 9.76
C VAL A 294 0.97 -8.87 8.65
N ILE A 295 1.93 -7.97 8.67
CA ILE A 295 2.02 -6.86 7.74
C ILE A 295 3.19 -7.10 6.80
N LEU A 296 2.89 -7.24 5.52
CA LEU A 296 3.86 -7.54 4.47
C LEU A 296 4.15 -6.25 3.68
N ASP A 297 5.37 -5.75 3.79
CA ASP A 297 5.92 -4.61 3.02
C ASP A 297 4.94 -3.42 2.84
N PRO A 298 4.47 -2.78 3.94
CA PRO A 298 3.32 -1.88 3.91
C PRO A 298 3.60 -0.56 3.18
N TRP A 299 2.68 -0.14 2.31
CA TRP A 299 2.75 1.18 1.69
C TRP A 299 2.11 2.24 2.61
N LEU A 300 2.93 3.03 3.30
CA LEU A 300 2.46 3.94 4.35
C LEU A 300 1.95 5.31 3.86
N GLU A 301 2.20 5.70 2.62
CA GLU A 301 1.81 7.03 2.12
C GLU A 301 0.32 7.35 2.23
N PRO A 302 -0.61 6.39 2.01
CA PRO A 302 -2.03 6.64 2.20
C PRO A 302 -2.44 6.93 3.65
N LEU A 303 -1.60 6.62 4.65
CA LEU A 303 -1.94 6.86 6.06
C LEU A 303 -1.76 8.34 6.42
N PRO A 304 -2.60 8.89 7.32
CA PRO A 304 -2.39 10.22 7.89
C PRO A 304 -1.07 10.29 8.69
N SER A 305 -0.58 11.50 8.93
CA SER A 305 0.58 11.76 9.79
C SER A 305 0.26 12.88 10.79
N PRO A 306 0.60 12.76 12.09
CA PRO A 306 1.26 11.62 12.73
C PRO A 306 0.31 10.41 12.87
N GLY A 307 0.86 9.19 12.80
CA GLY A 307 0.10 7.94 12.95
C GLY A 307 0.24 6.98 11.76
N PRO A 308 -0.46 5.83 11.78
CA PRO A 308 -1.45 5.40 12.78
C PRO A 308 -0.83 5.00 14.13
N VAL A 309 -1.62 5.04 15.20
CA VAL A 309 -1.23 4.64 16.57
C VAL A 309 -2.22 3.61 17.13
N PRO A 310 -1.81 2.75 18.08
CA PRO A 310 -2.73 1.81 18.72
C PRO A 310 -3.91 2.53 19.39
N LEU A 311 -5.09 1.90 19.32
CA LEU A 311 -6.25 2.35 20.11
C LEU A 311 -5.98 2.17 21.60
N PRO A 312 -6.30 3.15 22.46
CA PRO A 312 -6.14 3.02 23.91
C PRO A 312 -6.91 1.81 24.49
N ASN A 313 -6.30 1.10 25.45
CA ASN A 313 -6.81 -0.18 25.98
C ASN A 313 -8.15 -0.06 26.71
N ASP A 314 -8.44 1.09 27.32
CA ASP A 314 -9.69 1.44 27.99
C ASP A 314 -10.91 1.49 27.05
N ILE A 315 -10.67 1.59 25.75
CA ILE A 315 -11.70 1.74 24.71
C ILE A 315 -11.94 0.43 23.94
N ALA A 316 -10.95 -0.47 23.89
CA ALA A 316 -11.06 -1.74 23.19
C ALA A 316 -12.09 -2.70 23.83
N ASP A 317 -12.28 -2.62 25.15
CA ASP A 317 -13.15 -3.53 25.91
C ASP A 317 -14.64 -3.16 25.87
N ALA A 318 -15.01 -1.93 25.48
CA ALA A 318 -16.40 -1.47 25.49
C ALA A 318 -17.30 -2.15 24.43
N TYR A 319 -16.72 -2.84 23.44
CA TYR A 319 -17.42 -3.42 22.30
C TYR A 319 -17.14 -4.92 22.06
N CYS A 320 -16.47 -5.58 23.01
CA CYS A 320 -16.29 -7.03 22.97
C CYS A 320 -17.54 -7.70 23.55
N PRO A 321 -18.25 -8.60 22.82
CA PRO A 321 -19.40 -9.29 23.39
C PRO A 321 -18.93 -10.17 24.54
N LYS A 322 -19.38 -9.86 25.76
CA LYS A 322 -19.22 -10.79 26.89
C LYS A 322 -20.05 -12.05 26.58
N PRO A 323 -19.52 -13.27 26.80
CA PRO A 323 -20.33 -14.47 26.70
C PRO A 323 -21.52 -14.33 27.65
N ALA A 324 -22.70 -14.79 27.21
CA ALA A 324 -23.91 -14.76 28.01
C ALA A 324 -23.69 -15.54 29.32
N GLU A 325 -23.46 -14.84 30.43
CA GLU A 325 -23.41 -15.45 31.74
C GLU A 325 -24.79 -16.04 32.07
N LYS A 326 -24.85 -17.36 32.15
CA LYS A 326 -25.97 -18.06 32.77
C LYS A 326 -26.03 -17.64 34.23
N THR A 327 -27.02 -16.83 34.56
CA THR A 327 -27.29 -16.35 35.91
C THR A 327 -27.69 -17.52 36.79
N VAL A 328 -26.77 -18.04 37.59
CA VAL A 328 -27.11 -18.85 38.77
C VAL A 328 -27.10 -17.91 39.95
N LYS A 329 -28.28 -17.66 40.52
CA LYS A 329 -28.45 -16.89 41.75
C LYS A 329 -28.00 -17.73 42.94
N SER A 330 -27.05 -17.22 43.71
CA SER A 330 -27.06 -17.41 45.16
C SER A 330 -26.48 -16.17 45.84
N SER A 331 -27.31 -15.56 46.68
CA SER A 331 -26.98 -14.55 47.67
C SER A 331 -25.99 -15.10 48.69
N ASP A 332 -25.03 -14.29 49.12
CA ASP A 332 -24.83 -13.93 50.53
C ASP A 332 -23.76 -12.83 50.67
N ASP A 333 -23.89 -12.11 51.77
CA ASP A 333 -23.49 -10.73 52.03
C ASP A 333 -22.07 -10.52 52.61
N ILE A 334 -21.48 -9.36 52.26
CA ILE A 334 -20.63 -8.44 53.06
C ILE A 334 -19.23 -8.92 53.54
N VAL A 335 -18.16 -8.18 53.15
CA VAL A 335 -17.32 -7.31 54.01
C VAL A 335 -16.20 -6.69 53.16
N SER A 336 -16.15 -5.36 53.15
CA SER A 336 -15.05 -4.54 52.63
C SER A 336 -13.76 -4.72 53.44
N THR A 337 -12.67 -5.08 52.78
CA THR A 337 -11.31 -4.77 53.26
C THR A 337 -10.47 -4.22 52.12
N SER A 338 -10.06 -2.97 52.29
CA SER A 338 -9.07 -2.27 51.47
C SER A 338 -7.75 -3.03 51.50
N SER A 339 -7.35 -3.60 50.37
CA SER A 339 -5.97 -3.99 50.12
C SER A 339 -5.59 -3.57 48.70
N SER A 340 -4.49 -2.85 48.64
CA SER A 340 -3.80 -2.37 47.45
C SER A 340 -3.42 -3.52 46.52
N ALA A 341 -4.13 -3.68 45.40
CA ALA A 341 -3.74 -4.55 44.30
C ALA A 341 -4.48 -4.21 42.99
N ASP A 342 -4.57 -2.94 42.60
CA ASP A 342 -5.03 -2.57 41.26
C ASP A 342 -3.87 -2.66 40.26
N SER A 343 -3.48 -3.90 39.94
CA SER A 343 -2.90 -4.19 38.62
C SER A 343 -3.98 -4.93 37.81
N GLU A 344 -5.02 -4.19 37.41
CA GLU A 344 -5.86 -4.60 36.29
C GLU A 344 -4.93 -4.84 35.09
N PHE A 345 -4.72 -6.11 34.75
CA PHE A 345 -3.93 -6.53 33.58
C PHE A 345 -4.59 -5.95 32.33
N LYS A 346 -4.13 -4.77 31.89
CA LYS A 346 -4.50 -4.19 30.59
C LYS A 346 -4.20 -5.22 29.52
N LYS A 347 -5.23 -5.64 28.75
CA LYS A 347 -5.01 -6.49 27.58
C LYS A 347 -3.96 -5.82 26.68
N PRO A 348 -2.90 -6.53 26.27
CA PRO A 348 -1.91 -5.98 25.37
C PRO A 348 -2.58 -5.68 24.01
N HIS A 349 -2.10 -4.65 23.32
CA HIS A 349 -2.48 -4.42 21.92
C HIS A 349 -2.19 -5.67 21.07
N PRO A 350 -2.84 -5.84 19.91
CA PRO A 350 -2.58 -6.97 19.03
C PRO A 350 -1.09 -7.08 18.72
N SER A 351 -0.55 -8.29 18.77
CA SER A 351 0.85 -8.54 18.43
C SER A 351 1.03 -8.39 16.92
N ILE A 352 2.04 -7.62 16.51
CA ILE A 352 2.31 -7.34 15.11
C ILE A 352 3.66 -7.94 14.70
N LEU A 353 3.66 -8.59 13.54
CA LEU A 353 4.84 -8.93 12.77
C LEU A 353 4.85 -8.12 11.47
N VAL A 354 5.96 -7.44 11.21
CA VAL A 354 6.21 -6.76 9.93
C VAL A 354 7.33 -7.47 9.18
N ILE A 355 7.09 -7.83 7.92
CA ILE A 355 8.12 -8.38 7.03
C ILE A 355 8.26 -7.45 5.82
N ASN A 356 9.40 -6.79 5.70
CA ASN A 356 9.70 -5.84 4.64
C ASN A 356 10.54 -6.46 3.51
N SER A 357 10.42 -5.88 2.33
CA SER A 357 11.38 -6.07 1.26
C SER A 357 12.69 -5.35 1.55
N GLU A 358 13.79 -5.84 1.00
CA GLU A 358 15.06 -5.10 1.05
C GLU A 358 14.91 -3.72 0.38
N THR A 359 14.19 -3.66 -0.74
CA THR A 359 13.94 -2.39 -1.44
C THR A 359 13.21 -1.37 -0.58
N PHE A 360 12.27 -1.81 0.26
CA PHE A 360 11.53 -0.94 1.18
C PHE A 360 12.39 -0.48 2.35
N THR A 361 13.12 -1.39 2.98
CA THR A 361 13.99 -1.05 4.11
C THR A 361 15.09 -0.06 3.72
N LEU A 362 15.58 -0.13 2.47
CA LEU A 362 16.53 0.84 1.93
C LEU A 362 15.91 2.22 1.64
N TRP A 363 14.58 2.35 1.65
CA TRP A 363 13.87 3.62 1.56
C TRP A 363 13.82 4.29 2.93
N LYS A 364 14.92 4.97 3.30
CA LYS A 364 15.17 5.48 4.66
C LYS A 364 14.00 6.25 5.30
N ASP A 365 13.37 7.17 4.56
CA ASP A 365 12.27 7.98 5.08
C ASP A 365 11.04 7.11 5.40
N HIS A 366 10.69 6.18 4.50
CA HIS A 366 9.56 5.27 4.69
C HIS A 366 9.84 4.21 5.76
N TYR A 367 11.05 3.69 5.84
CA TYR A 367 11.44 2.76 6.90
C TYR A 367 11.49 3.45 8.27
N THR A 368 11.91 4.72 8.33
CA THR A 368 11.85 5.51 9.58
C THR A 368 10.41 5.71 10.00
N ARG A 369 9.55 6.16 9.06
CA ARG A 369 8.11 6.29 9.30
C ARG A 369 7.49 4.97 9.77
N LEU A 370 7.86 3.84 9.16
CA LEU A 370 7.38 2.53 9.57
C LEU A 370 7.76 2.22 11.03
N LYS A 371 9.02 2.43 11.40
CA LYS A 371 9.46 2.20 12.79
C LYS A 371 8.68 3.07 13.77
N ASP A 372 8.47 4.34 13.44
CA ASP A 372 7.72 5.26 14.30
C ASP A 372 6.26 4.82 14.48
N VAL A 373 5.62 4.35 13.39
CA VAL A 373 4.26 3.80 13.43
C VAL A 373 4.21 2.52 14.27
N ILE A 374 5.13 1.59 14.01
CA ILE A 374 5.13 0.27 14.66
C ILE A 374 5.55 0.35 16.12
N ALA A 375 6.33 1.36 16.54
CA ALA A 375 6.74 1.54 17.92
C ALA A 375 5.57 1.61 18.92
N GLY A 376 4.36 1.97 18.46
CA GLY A 376 3.16 1.92 19.29
C GLY A 376 2.71 0.49 19.66
N TRP A 377 2.89 -0.48 18.76
CA TRP A 377 2.51 -1.89 18.99
C TRP A 377 3.70 -2.75 19.40
N GLU A 378 4.88 -2.45 18.85
CA GLU A 378 6.11 -3.19 19.09
C GLU A 378 7.28 -2.23 19.35
N PRO A 379 7.44 -1.74 20.60
CA PRO A 379 8.44 -0.73 20.94
C PRO A 379 9.87 -1.24 20.86
N GLN A 380 10.07 -2.56 21.01
CA GLN A 380 11.40 -3.18 20.92
C GLN A 380 11.89 -3.29 19.47
N GLY A 381 10.97 -3.31 18.50
CA GLY A 381 11.29 -3.43 17.08
C GLY A 381 11.72 -4.84 16.63
N ASP A 382 11.76 -5.82 17.53
CA ASP A 382 12.26 -7.18 17.28
C ASP A 382 11.43 -7.93 16.23
N ARG A 383 10.18 -7.52 16.03
CA ARG A 383 9.26 -8.09 15.02
C ARG A 383 9.17 -7.28 13.73
N ILE A 384 10.18 -6.46 13.42
CA ILE A 384 10.34 -5.80 12.11
C ILE A 384 11.47 -6.49 11.32
N LEU A 385 11.09 -7.45 10.48
CA LEU A 385 12.01 -8.27 9.71
C LEU A 385 12.21 -7.70 8.28
N THR A 386 13.37 -7.94 7.69
CA THR A 386 13.66 -7.60 6.28
C THR A 386 14.18 -8.83 5.55
N ILE A 387 13.58 -9.15 4.41
CA ILE A 387 14.05 -10.26 3.56
C ILE A 387 15.07 -9.74 2.56
N VAL A 388 16.33 -10.16 2.70
CA VAL A 388 17.43 -9.74 1.82
C VAL A 388 17.23 -10.26 0.40
N GLY A 389 17.56 -9.46 -0.61
CA GLY A 389 17.40 -9.79 -2.02
C GLY A 389 15.95 -9.77 -2.52
N SER A 390 15.01 -9.32 -1.68
CA SER A 390 13.60 -9.22 -2.03
C SER A 390 13.23 -7.81 -2.49
N GLU A 391 12.24 -7.77 -3.37
CA GLU A 391 11.62 -6.54 -3.86
C GLU A 391 10.16 -6.49 -3.40
N HIS A 392 9.50 -5.35 -3.58
CA HIS A 392 8.08 -5.19 -3.22
C HIS A 392 7.17 -6.30 -3.80
N VAL A 393 7.40 -6.71 -5.05
CA VAL A 393 6.60 -7.77 -5.69
C VAL A 393 6.87 -9.18 -5.14
N SER A 394 7.95 -9.39 -4.37
CA SER A 394 8.35 -10.70 -3.82
C SER A 394 7.32 -11.33 -2.88
N PHE A 395 6.40 -10.54 -2.33
CA PHE A 395 5.34 -10.96 -1.42
C PHE A 395 4.07 -11.45 -2.14
N SER A 396 4.12 -11.56 -3.47
CA SER A 396 3.00 -11.97 -4.32
C SER A 396 3.38 -13.16 -5.22
N ASP A 397 2.41 -13.70 -5.95
CA ASP A 397 2.63 -14.80 -6.89
C ASP A 397 3.40 -14.37 -8.15
N PHE A 398 3.44 -13.07 -8.49
CA PHE A 398 4.01 -12.59 -9.75
C PHE A 398 5.45 -13.10 -10.03
N PRO A 399 6.39 -13.07 -9.06
CA PRO A 399 7.77 -13.50 -9.28
C PRO A 399 7.95 -15.02 -9.38
N VAL A 400 6.91 -15.83 -9.13
CA VAL A 400 6.94 -17.29 -9.29
C VAL A 400 6.17 -17.77 -10.53
N LEU A 401 5.45 -16.89 -11.21
CA LEU A 401 4.77 -17.21 -12.47
C LEU A 401 5.78 -17.62 -13.57
N PRO A 402 5.39 -18.52 -14.50
CA PRO A 402 6.21 -18.85 -15.66
C PRO A 402 6.65 -17.59 -16.43
N ILE A 403 7.81 -17.60 -17.09
CA ILE A 403 8.41 -16.47 -17.85
C ILE A 403 8.84 -15.27 -16.98
N LEU A 404 8.05 -14.88 -15.98
CA LEU A 404 8.36 -13.81 -15.01
C LEU A 404 9.17 -14.31 -13.81
N ARG A 405 9.47 -15.62 -13.77
CA ARG A 405 10.09 -16.29 -12.64
C ARG A 405 11.47 -15.72 -12.33
N LYS A 406 11.67 -15.19 -11.13
CA LYS A 406 13.00 -14.83 -10.62
C LYS A 406 13.67 -16.05 -9.98
N LYS A 407 15.02 -16.12 -10.06
CA LYS A 407 15.82 -17.25 -9.58
C LYS A 407 15.52 -17.64 -8.12
N ASN A 408 15.43 -16.63 -7.25
CA ASN A 408 15.26 -16.82 -5.80
C ASN A 408 13.81 -16.62 -5.32
N ALA A 409 12.84 -16.38 -6.22
CA ALA A 409 11.47 -16.03 -5.83
C ALA A 409 10.79 -17.08 -4.93
N ARG A 410 10.99 -18.36 -5.25
CA ARG A 410 10.41 -19.46 -4.45
C ARG A 410 10.99 -19.50 -3.04
N LEU A 411 12.30 -19.34 -2.92
CA LEU A 411 12.99 -19.30 -1.63
C LEU A 411 12.51 -18.11 -0.79
N ILE A 412 12.46 -16.92 -1.38
CA ILE A 412 11.99 -15.71 -0.70
C ILE A 412 10.55 -15.87 -0.20
N LEU A 413 9.65 -16.33 -1.06
CA LEU A 413 8.25 -16.53 -0.70
C LEU A 413 8.08 -17.62 0.37
N ASP A 414 8.90 -18.67 0.29
CA ASP A 414 8.96 -19.73 1.30
C ASP A 414 9.38 -19.21 2.67
N THR A 415 10.45 -18.40 2.72
CA THR A 415 10.90 -17.75 3.95
C THR A 415 9.85 -16.80 4.52
N ILE A 416 9.23 -15.96 3.68
CA ILE A 416 8.15 -15.04 4.10
C ILE A 416 7.03 -15.84 4.76
N THR A 417 6.55 -16.90 4.11
CA THR A 417 5.47 -17.70 4.68
C THR A 417 5.89 -18.46 5.93
N GLN A 418 7.13 -18.99 5.99
CA GLN A 418 7.63 -19.69 7.17
C GLN A 418 7.66 -18.75 8.39
N LEU A 419 8.18 -17.53 8.23
CA LEU A 419 8.23 -16.52 9.30
C LEU A 419 6.83 -16.08 9.74
N SER A 420 5.91 -15.90 8.79
CA SER A 420 4.50 -15.64 9.12
C SER A 420 3.90 -16.80 9.91
N LEU A 421 4.13 -18.04 9.49
CA LEU A 421 3.59 -19.22 10.18
C LEU A 421 4.16 -19.42 11.57
N SER A 422 5.47 -19.21 11.75
CA SER A 422 6.12 -19.32 13.06
C SER A 422 5.62 -18.24 14.01
N PHE A 423 5.46 -17.00 13.54
CA PHE A 423 4.81 -15.94 14.32
C PHE A 423 3.38 -16.30 14.68
N LEU A 424 2.62 -16.83 13.71
CA LEU A 424 1.27 -17.26 13.98
C LEU A 424 1.17 -18.52 14.86
N GLY A 425 2.27 -19.24 15.06
CA GLY A 425 2.36 -20.40 15.95
C GLY A 425 2.99 -20.09 17.31
N GLY A 426 3.47 -18.86 17.54
CA GLY A 426 4.20 -18.49 18.75
C GLY A 426 5.63 -19.04 18.82
N THR A 427 6.22 -19.42 17.68
CA THR A 427 7.56 -20.02 17.56
C THR A 427 8.50 -19.18 16.68
N LEU A 428 8.24 -17.87 16.58
CA LEU A 428 9.03 -16.98 15.73
C LEU A 428 10.48 -16.91 16.19
N GLU A 429 10.70 -16.76 17.49
CA GLU A 429 12.02 -16.63 18.11
C GLU A 429 12.86 -17.89 17.85
N GLU A 430 12.26 -19.07 18.05
CA GLU A 430 12.88 -20.37 17.73
C GLU A 430 13.25 -20.47 16.25
N THR A 431 12.36 -20.02 15.37
CA THR A 431 12.59 -20.04 13.92
C THR A 431 13.72 -19.08 13.53
N LEU A 432 13.79 -17.90 14.14
CA LEU A 432 14.85 -16.91 13.90
C LEU A 432 16.24 -17.40 14.36
N HIS A 433 16.32 -18.32 15.32
CA HIS A 433 17.58 -18.96 15.70
C HIS A 433 18.11 -19.95 14.66
N VAL A 434 17.22 -20.56 13.86
CA VAL A 434 17.57 -21.58 12.86
C VAL A 434 17.76 -20.96 11.48
N VAL A 435 16.99 -19.93 11.14
CA VAL A 435 17.10 -19.25 9.85
C VAL A 435 18.41 -18.44 9.79
N PRO A 436 19.19 -18.52 8.70
CA PRO A 436 20.37 -17.68 8.53
C PRO A 436 19.96 -16.20 8.52
N THR A 437 20.23 -15.50 9.62
CA THR A 437 20.01 -14.07 9.75
C THR A 437 21.31 -13.32 9.46
N VAL A 438 21.22 -12.24 8.69
CA VAL A 438 22.31 -11.29 8.51
C VAL A 438 21.91 -10.01 9.22
N PRO A 439 22.73 -9.51 10.14
CA PRO A 439 22.31 -8.35 10.89
C PRO A 439 22.57 -7.02 10.14
N MET A 440 21.78 -5.97 10.40
CA MET A 440 21.77 -4.71 9.63
C MET A 440 22.67 -3.63 10.24
N GLU A 441 23.76 -3.24 9.56
CA GLU A 441 24.53 -2.05 9.98
C GLU A 441 24.05 -0.77 9.28
N THR A 442 23.90 0.29 10.06
CA THR A 442 23.62 1.64 9.56
C THR A 442 24.84 2.54 9.79
N THR A 443 25.70 2.71 8.79
CA THR A 443 26.79 3.70 8.85
C THR A 443 26.28 5.10 8.49
N VAL A 444 26.34 6.02 9.47
CA VAL A 444 26.11 7.45 9.25
C VAL A 444 27.33 8.04 8.54
N MET A 445 27.20 8.30 7.24
CA MET A 445 28.24 8.97 6.46
C MET A 445 28.18 10.50 6.69
N GLY A 446 28.77 10.97 7.79
CA GLY A 446 29.10 12.38 8.05
C GLY A 446 28.12 13.15 8.94
N LEU A 447 28.60 13.56 10.12
CA LEU A 447 27.96 14.55 11.00
C LEU A 447 28.30 15.97 10.50
N ARG A 448 27.29 16.80 10.18
CA ARG A 448 27.46 18.26 10.17
C ARG A 448 27.25 18.78 11.59
N LYS A 449 28.10 19.72 11.99
CA LYS A 449 28.33 20.11 13.39
C LYS A 449 27.21 20.91 14.06
N ASP A 450 26.15 21.26 13.34
CA ASP A 450 25.14 22.20 13.83
C ASP A 450 23.75 21.64 13.52
N GLU A 451 23.18 20.87 14.46
CA GLU A 451 21.75 20.82 14.85
C GLU A 451 21.44 19.54 15.66
N LEU A 452 20.54 19.71 16.64
CA LEU A 452 20.25 18.84 17.79
C LEU A 452 19.87 17.37 17.48
N HIS A 453 20.23 16.50 18.42
CA HIS A 453 20.09 15.04 18.41
C HIS A 453 18.65 14.49 18.49
N ILE A 454 18.42 13.38 17.78
CA ILE A 454 17.55 12.27 18.23
C ILE A 454 18.36 10.97 18.07
N ILE A 455 18.49 10.21 19.16
CA ILE A 455 19.28 8.98 19.28
C ILE A 455 18.40 7.77 18.97
N PHE A 456 18.92 6.76 18.26
CA PHE A 456 18.43 5.38 18.35
C PHE A 456 19.57 4.36 18.32
N SER A 457 19.45 3.37 19.21
CA SER A 457 20.23 2.14 19.42
C SER A 457 19.16 1.06 19.68
N THR A 458 19.23 -0.20 19.20
CA THR A 458 20.23 -1.26 19.49
C THR A 458 20.22 -2.40 18.43
N ASN A 459 21.41 -3.00 18.18
CA ASN A 459 21.78 -4.44 17.95
C ASN A 459 21.32 -5.23 16.67
N TYR A 460 22.11 -5.94 15.83
CA TYR A 460 23.55 -6.33 15.63
C TYR A 460 23.92 -6.37 14.09
N TYR A 461 25.10 -6.91 13.64
CA TYR A 461 25.95 -6.55 12.43
C TYR A 461 26.30 -7.55 11.22
N PHE A 462 26.36 -7.06 9.95
CA PHE A 462 27.40 -7.03 8.83
C PHE A 462 28.22 -8.18 8.16
N LYS A 463 28.53 -7.99 6.85
CA LYS A 463 29.90 -7.68 6.30
C LYS A 463 29.84 -7.01 4.90
N SER A 464 30.39 -5.80 4.83
CA SER A 464 30.70 -5.00 3.63
C SER A 464 31.57 -5.76 2.62
N LEU A 465 31.05 -5.87 1.38
CA LEU A 465 31.86 -5.59 0.20
C LEU A 465 31.75 -4.09 -0.04
N THR A 466 32.86 -3.39 0.10
CA THR A 466 32.98 -1.96 -0.18
C THR A 466 32.46 -1.67 -1.59
N SER A 467 31.22 -1.21 -1.69
CA SER A 467 30.78 -0.40 -2.81
C SER A 467 30.67 1.01 -2.27
N THR A 468 31.69 1.81 -2.55
CA THR A 468 31.57 3.26 -2.61
C THR A 468 30.19 3.62 -3.15
N THR A 469 29.38 4.39 -2.43
CA THR A 469 28.10 4.91 -2.95
C THR A 469 28.43 5.82 -4.12
N THR A 470 28.58 5.24 -5.30
CA THR A 470 28.82 5.95 -6.54
C THR A 470 27.50 6.57 -6.95
N MET A 471 27.26 7.79 -6.45
CA MET A 471 26.34 8.71 -7.11
C MET A 471 26.98 9.10 -8.42
N ASN A 472 26.35 8.73 -9.52
CA ASN A 472 26.87 9.03 -10.84
C ASN A 472 26.16 10.27 -11.39
N ILE A 473 26.94 11.28 -11.77
CA ILE A 473 26.43 12.41 -12.53
C ILE A 473 26.94 12.23 -13.95
N ARG A 474 26.00 12.14 -14.88
CA ARG A 474 26.30 11.91 -16.29
C ARG A 474 25.36 12.72 -17.17
N VAL A 475 25.77 12.88 -18.43
CA VAL A 475 24.91 13.47 -19.46
C VAL A 475 23.61 12.67 -19.55
N MET A 476 22.49 13.38 -19.73
CA MET A 476 21.18 12.75 -19.83
C MET A 476 21.05 11.94 -21.13
N ARG A 477 20.28 10.85 -21.06
CA ARG A 477 19.92 10.01 -22.21
C ARG A 477 18.41 10.05 -22.42
N VAL A 478 17.95 9.62 -23.59
CA VAL A 478 16.52 9.54 -23.92
C VAL A 478 15.77 8.61 -22.95
N GLU A 479 16.41 7.52 -22.51
CA GLU A 479 15.87 6.58 -21.53
C GLU A 479 15.61 7.20 -20.14
N ASP A 480 16.33 8.27 -19.79
CA ASP A 480 16.21 8.92 -18.48
C ASP A 480 15.00 9.86 -18.38
N MET A 481 14.40 10.25 -19.51
CA MET A 481 13.41 11.33 -19.57
C MET A 481 12.16 11.04 -18.73
N MET A 482 11.74 9.77 -18.67
CA MET A 482 10.63 9.37 -17.79
C MET A 482 10.99 9.55 -16.31
N GLY A 483 12.24 9.22 -15.93
CA GLY A 483 12.75 9.46 -14.58
C GLY A 483 12.90 10.95 -14.25
N MET A 484 13.33 11.76 -15.21
CA MET A 484 13.39 13.22 -15.07
C MET A 484 11.99 13.82 -14.91
N GLN A 485 11.03 13.38 -15.71
CA GLN A 485 9.63 13.84 -15.62
C GLN A 485 9.01 13.46 -14.27
N ALA A 486 9.23 12.23 -13.80
CA ALA A 486 8.80 11.80 -12.47
C ALA A 486 9.45 12.64 -11.36
N CYS A 487 10.75 12.92 -11.47
CA CYS A 487 11.46 13.82 -10.55
C CYS A 487 10.92 15.26 -10.61
N ASN A 488 10.43 15.74 -11.76
CA ASN A 488 9.84 17.07 -11.87
C ASN A 488 8.48 17.14 -11.15
N LEU A 489 7.59 16.19 -11.46
CA LEU A 489 6.23 16.11 -10.91
C LEU A 489 6.20 16.08 -9.37
N GLN A 490 7.24 15.52 -8.75
CA GLN A 490 7.37 15.45 -7.29
C GLN A 490 7.95 16.72 -6.63
N ASN A 491 8.52 17.65 -7.41
CA ASN A 491 9.32 18.76 -6.88
C ASN A 491 8.88 20.14 -7.32
N LEU A 492 8.42 20.32 -8.56
CA LEU A 492 8.09 21.63 -9.12
C LEU A 492 6.63 21.65 -9.62
N PRO A 493 5.91 22.75 -9.39
CA PRO A 493 4.58 22.94 -9.98
C PRO A 493 4.65 23.13 -11.51
N GLU A 494 5.75 23.67 -12.04
CA GLU A 494 5.97 23.85 -13.48
C GLU A 494 6.38 22.54 -14.16
N ASN A 495 5.40 21.93 -14.85
CA ASN A 495 5.58 20.66 -15.53
C ASN A 495 5.63 20.82 -17.05
N TYR A 496 6.41 19.97 -17.70
CA TYR A 496 6.59 19.99 -19.15
C TYR A 496 6.11 18.69 -19.80
N THR A 497 5.63 18.81 -21.03
CA THR A 497 5.30 17.64 -21.85
C THR A 497 6.59 16.91 -22.29
N MET A 498 6.51 15.61 -22.57
CA MET A 498 7.67 14.82 -23.01
C MET A 498 8.33 15.40 -24.27
N LYS A 499 7.54 16.02 -25.15
CA LYS A 499 8.03 16.75 -26.34
C LYS A 499 9.08 17.80 -25.98
N TYR A 500 8.91 18.48 -24.85
CA TYR A 500 9.81 19.55 -24.42
C TYR A 500 11.16 19.02 -23.92
N TYR A 501 11.15 17.92 -23.15
CA TYR A 501 12.39 17.23 -22.75
C TYR A 501 13.14 16.67 -23.97
N MET A 502 12.41 16.07 -24.91
CA MET A 502 12.98 15.53 -26.15
C MET A 502 13.63 16.62 -27.01
N TYR A 503 12.98 17.78 -27.14
CA TYR A 503 13.56 18.93 -27.85
C TYR A 503 14.91 19.37 -27.25
N HIS A 504 15.02 19.51 -25.92
CA HIS A 504 16.29 19.85 -25.28
C HIS A 504 17.38 18.80 -25.53
N ALA A 505 17.01 17.51 -25.45
CA ALA A 505 17.93 16.39 -25.66
C ALA A 505 18.51 16.34 -27.07
N MET A 506 17.66 16.60 -28.07
CA MET A 506 18.04 16.51 -29.47
C MET A 506 18.80 17.76 -29.93
N THR A 507 18.43 18.94 -29.43
CA THR A 507 19.05 20.20 -29.86
C THR A 507 20.39 20.46 -29.13
N TRP A 508 20.47 20.17 -27.83
CA TRP A 508 21.69 20.39 -27.02
C TRP A 508 22.02 19.18 -26.14
N PRO A 509 22.44 18.06 -26.73
CA PRO A 509 22.62 16.80 -26.01
C PRO A 509 23.68 16.88 -24.90
N SER A 510 24.63 17.82 -24.98
CA SER A 510 25.81 17.84 -24.12
C SER A 510 25.68 18.68 -22.83
N ILE A 511 24.57 19.40 -22.64
CA ILE A 511 24.44 20.38 -21.54
C ILE A 511 23.40 20.01 -20.47
N SER A 512 22.61 18.97 -20.70
CA SER A 512 21.65 18.47 -19.70
C SER A 512 22.19 17.20 -19.04
N TYR A 513 22.05 17.13 -17.71
CA TYR A 513 22.66 16.08 -16.89
C TYR A 513 21.64 15.46 -15.95
N VAL A 514 21.89 14.20 -15.59
CA VAL A 514 21.15 13.47 -14.56
C VAL A 514 22.08 13.04 -13.45
N ALA A 515 21.55 12.97 -12.24
CA ALA A 515 22.13 12.29 -11.11
C ALA A 515 21.38 10.97 -10.92
N GLU A 516 22.10 9.85 -11.04
CA GLU A 516 21.56 8.52 -10.80
C GLU A 516 22.13 7.94 -9.50
N ASP A 517 21.27 7.24 -8.75
CA ASP A 517 21.72 6.45 -7.61
C ASP A 517 22.43 5.17 -8.05
N HIS A 518 23.02 4.46 -7.08
CA HIS A 518 23.65 3.15 -7.29
C HIS A 518 22.75 2.07 -7.92
N LYS A 519 21.43 2.29 -8.02
CA LYS A 519 20.45 1.40 -8.66
C LYS A 519 20.04 1.89 -10.05
N GLY A 520 20.67 2.94 -10.58
CA GLY A 520 20.36 3.56 -11.86
C GLY A 520 19.08 4.40 -11.87
N ARG A 521 18.51 4.71 -10.70
CA ARG A 521 17.31 5.57 -10.62
C ARG A 521 17.71 7.03 -10.71
N ILE A 522 16.96 7.80 -11.49
CA ILE A 522 17.16 9.26 -11.59
C ILE A 522 16.66 9.92 -10.31
N VAL A 523 17.57 10.54 -9.57
CA VAL A 523 17.29 11.19 -8.28
C VAL A 523 17.44 12.72 -8.33
N GLY A 524 17.96 13.22 -9.45
CA GLY A 524 17.96 14.63 -9.79
C GLY A 524 18.38 14.85 -11.23
N TYR A 525 18.07 16.00 -11.78
CA TYR A 525 18.46 16.37 -13.13
C TYR A 525 18.60 17.89 -13.27
N ILE A 526 19.31 18.29 -14.31
CA ILE A 526 19.31 19.65 -14.85
C ILE A 526 18.97 19.56 -16.34
N LEU A 527 17.96 20.32 -16.74
CA LEU A 527 17.53 20.51 -18.12
C LEU A 527 17.92 21.92 -18.55
N ALA A 528 18.70 22.02 -19.61
CA ALA A 528 19.23 23.29 -20.07
C ALA A 528 19.28 23.39 -21.59
N LYS A 529 19.26 24.62 -22.09
CA LYS A 529 19.32 24.97 -23.51
C LYS A 529 20.33 26.08 -23.78
N MET A 530 20.74 26.23 -25.03
CA MET A 530 21.31 27.50 -25.50
C MET A 530 20.17 28.41 -25.95
N ASP A 531 20.36 29.71 -25.82
CA ASP A 531 19.42 30.64 -26.44
C ASP A 531 19.64 30.66 -27.96
N GLU A 532 18.63 30.25 -28.72
CA GLU A 532 18.69 30.14 -30.18
C GLU A 532 18.97 31.49 -30.86
N GLU A 533 18.41 32.58 -30.31
CA GLU A 533 18.63 33.94 -30.82
C GLU A 533 20.07 34.42 -30.59
N SER A 534 20.78 33.84 -29.63
CA SER A 534 22.17 34.15 -29.31
C SER A 534 23.19 33.41 -30.17
N LEU A 535 22.74 32.46 -30.99
CA LEU A 535 23.57 31.69 -31.91
C LEU A 535 23.68 32.33 -33.31
N GLU A 536 23.01 33.46 -33.54
CA GLU A 536 23.13 34.24 -34.78
C GLU A 536 24.52 34.90 -34.92
N PRO A 537 25.03 35.07 -36.16
CA PRO A 537 26.33 35.71 -36.40
C PRO A 537 26.39 37.11 -35.79
N GLY A 538 27.35 37.34 -34.88
CA GLY A 538 27.58 38.65 -34.25
C GLY A 538 26.97 38.84 -32.86
N LYS A 539 26.22 37.85 -32.33
CA LYS A 539 25.74 37.83 -30.95
C LYS A 539 26.60 36.90 -30.08
N GLU A 540 26.66 37.20 -28.79
CA GLU A 540 27.39 36.37 -27.83
C GLU A 540 26.53 35.18 -27.37
N PRO A 541 26.99 33.92 -27.54
CA PRO A 541 26.23 32.76 -27.11
C PRO A 541 25.93 32.78 -25.61
N GLN A 542 24.70 32.47 -25.22
CA GLN A 542 24.29 32.35 -23.82
C GLN A 542 23.59 31.02 -23.54
N GLY A 543 23.89 30.45 -22.37
CA GLY A 543 23.19 29.27 -21.85
C GLY A 543 22.00 29.66 -20.98
N HIS A 544 20.98 28.81 -20.93
CA HIS A 544 19.80 29.00 -20.09
C HIS A 544 19.45 27.70 -19.36
N VAL A 545 19.30 27.78 -18.03
CA VAL A 545 18.83 26.65 -17.22
C VAL A 545 17.31 26.68 -17.19
N THR A 546 16.71 25.75 -17.93
CA THR A 546 15.24 25.60 -18.03
C THR A 546 14.65 25.04 -16.75
N SER A 547 15.28 24.00 -16.19
CA SER A 547 14.80 23.37 -14.96
C SER A 547 15.93 22.65 -14.23
N ILE A 548 15.90 22.68 -12.91
CA ILE A 548 16.73 21.83 -12.06
C ILE A 548 15.89 21.28 -10.93
N SER A 549 15.96 19.97 -10.75
CA SER A 549 15.18 19.29 -9.74
C SER A 549 16.00 18.18 -9.10
N VAL A 550 15.94 18.10 -7.77
CA VAL A 550 16.56 17.03 -6.99
C VAL A 550 15.50 16.58 -5.99
N LEU A 551 15.22 15.28 -5.99
CA LEU A 551 14.30 14.63 -5.05
C LEU A 551 14.63 15.07 -3.63
N ARG A 552 13.60 15.38 -2.83
CA ARG A 552 13.75 15.94 -1.49
C ARG A 552 14.68 15.08 -0.60
N SER A 553 14.59 13.76 -0.71
CA SER A 553 15.44 12.77 -0.02
C SER A 553 16.91 12.75 -0.45
N TYR A 554 17.25 13.36 -1.60
CA TYR A 554 18.61 13.47 -2.14
C TYR A 554 19.15 14.91 -2.10
N ARG A 555 18.41 15.85 -1.48
CA ARG A 555 18.89 17.22 -1.24
C ARG A 555 19.96 17.24 -0.16
N ARG A 556 20.66 18.38 -0.02
CA ARG A 556 21.79 18.58 0.90
C ARG A 556 23.03 17.70 0.63
N LEU A 557 22.99 16.81 -0.37
CA LEU A 557 24.13 16.04 -0.90
C LEU A 557 25.00 16.82 -1.91
N GLY A 558 24.67 18.09 -2.17
CA GLY A 558 25.36 18.93 -3.15
C GLY A 558 25.08 18.56 -4.62
N LEU A 559 24.10 17.70 -4.90
CA LEU A 559 23.77 17.26 -6.26
C LEU A 559 23.37 18.43 -7.17
N ALA A 560 22.50 19.33 -6.71
CA ALA A 560 22.08 20.50 -7.49
C ALA A 560 23.27 21.38 -7.88
N LYS A 561 24.21 21.61 -6.94
CA LYS A 561 25.46 22.33 -7.22
C LYS A 561 26.30 21.61 -8.28
N LYS A 562 26.49 20.29 -8.15
CA LYS A 562 27.29 19.51 -9.10
C LYS A 562 26.66 19.48 -10.50
N LEU A 563 25.33 19.30 -10.59
CA LEU A 563 24.58 19.33 -11.85
C LEU A 563 24.72 20.70 -12.53
N MET A 564 24.58 21.79 -11.77
CA MET A 564 24.81 23.15 -12.27
C MET A 564 26.23 23.31 -12.83
N LEU A 565 27.25 22.96 -12.05
CA LEU A 565 28.65 23.10 -12.48
C LEU A 565 28.98 22.31 -13.75
N GLN A 566 28.48 21.07 -13.87
CA GLN A 566 28.68 20.25 -15.07
C GLN A 566 27.99 20.86 -16.30
N SER A 567 26.75 21.33 -16.15
CA SER A 567 26.01 21.99 -17.24
C SER A 567 26.69 23.29 -17.68
N GLN A 568 27.11 24.12 -16.72
CA GLN A 568 27.84 25.38 -16.96
C GLN A 568 29.16 25.16 -17.70
N GLU A 569 29.95 24.19 -17.24
CA GLU A 569 31.21 23.84 -17.89
C GLU A 569 31.00 23.36 -19.33
N ALA A 570 29.97 22.54 -19.57
CA ALA A 570 29.62 22.09 -20.91
C ALA A 570 29.13 23.24 -21.81
N MET A 571 28.30 24.16 -21.30
CA MET A 571 27.87 25.36 -22.04
C MET A 571 29.06 26.22 -22.45
N SER A 572 30.02 26.46 -21.54
CA SER A 572 31.22 27.25 -21.81
C SER A 572 32.15 26.56 -22.80
N LYS A 573 32.49 25.29 -22.56
CA LYS A 573 33.48 24.56 -23.38
C LYS A 573 32.96 24.15 -24.75
N VAL A 574 31.72 23.67 -24.84
CA VAL A 574 31.15 23.12 -26.08
C VAL A 574 30.51 24.22 -26.92
N TYR A 575 29.76 25.12 -26.29
CA TYR A 575 28.95 26.12 -26.98
C TYR A 575 29.46 27.55 -26.84
N ARG A 576 30.62 27.75 -26.18
CA ARG A 576 31.26 29.06 -25.98
C ARG A 576 30.34 30.08 -25.32
N ALA A 577 29.47 29.61 -24.43
CA ALA A 577 28.57 30.47 -23.69
C ALA A 577 29.37 31.47 -22.84
N ARG A 578 29.10 32.77 -22.99
CA ARG A 578 29.72 33.83 -22.16
C ARG A 578 29.15 33.90 -20.76
N TYR A 579 27.89 33.47 -20.62
CA TYR A 579 27.18 33.48 -19.36
C TYR A 579 26.01 32.50 -19.41
N VAL A 580 25.48 32.19 -18.23
CA VAL A 580 24.28 31.38 -18.03
C VAL A 580 23.21 32.23 -17.33
N SER A 581 21.96 32.07 -17.77
CA SER A 581 20.79 32.70 -17.17
C SER A 581 19.80 31.67 -16.62
N LEU A 582 18.99 32.09 -15.65
CA LEU A 582 17.88 31.29 -15.09
C LEU A 582 16.82 32.20 -14.46
N HIS A 583 15.64 31.62 -14.23
CA HIS A 583 14.56 32.24 -13.47
C HIS A 583 14.34 31.51 -12.15
N VAL A 584 14.05 32.25 -11.09
CA VAL A 584 13.74 31.67 -9.76
C VAL A 584 12.60 32.42 -9.09
N ARG A 585 11.67 31.68 -8.48
CA ARG A 585 10.57 32.22 -7.66
C ARG A 585 11.12 33.06 -6.50
N LYS A 586 10.50 34.21 -6.22
CA LYS A 586 10.87 35.06 -5.08
C LYS A 586 10.68 34.34 -3.74
N SER A 587 9.65 33.49 -3.65
CA SER A 587 9.32 32.70 -2.47
C SER A 587 10.31 31.57 -2.17
N ASN A 588 11.07 31.10 -3.18
CA ASN A 588 11.93 29.92 -3.06
C ASN A 588 13.31 30.24 -2.45
N ARG A 589 13.32 30.42 -1.12
CA ARG A 589 14.54 30.74 -0.34
C ARG A 589 15.68 29.72 -0.52
N ALA A 590 15.36 28.44 -0.68
CA ALA A 590 16.36 27.39 -0.84
C ALA A 590 17.09 27.50 -2.20
N ALA A 591 16.34 27.75 -3.28
CA ALA A 591 16.91 27.97 -4.60
C ALA A 591 17.71 29.29 -4.64
N LEU A 592 17.23 30.35 -3.98
CA LEU A 592 17.96 31.61 -3.86
C LEU A 592 19.30 31.44 -3.13
N GLY A 593 19.35 30.68 -2.04
CA GLY A 593 20.60 30.36 -1.35
C GLY A 593 21.57 29.52 -2.19
N LEU A 594 21.05 28.62 -3.04
CA LEU A 594 21.88 27.89 -3.99
C LEU A 594 22.45 28.82 -5.07
N TYR A 595 21.60 29.60 -5.75
CA TYR A 595 22.03 30.39 -6.90
C TYR A 595 22.88 31.60 -6.50
N ARG A 596 22.38 32.42 -5.57
CA ARG A 596 23.07 33.65 -5.15
C ARG A 596 24.27 33.34 -4.26
N ASP A 597 24.03 32.62 -3.16
CA ASP A 597 25.04 32.51 -2.10
C ASP A 597 26.07 31.40 -2.38
N THR A 598 25.68 30.33 -3.07
CA THR A 598 26.57 29.19 -3.33
C THR A 598 27.22 29.20 -4.71
N LEU A 599 26.49 29.64 -5.75
CA LEU A 599 26.93 29.61 -7.15
C LEU A 599 27.30 31.00 -7.71
N GLY A 600 27.03 32.09 -6.98
CA GLY A 600 27.46 33.43 -7.37
C GLY A 600 26.61 34.10 -8.45
N PHE A 601 25.37 33.63 -8.68
CA PHE A 601 24.46 34.29 -9.61
C PHE A 601 24.05 35.68 -9.09
N THR A 602 23.95 36.64 -10.01
CA THR A 602 23.49 38.00 -9.74
C THR A 602 22.09 38.22 -10.29
N VAL A 603 21.22 38.88 -9.54
CA VAL A 603 19.89 39.28 -10.04
C VAL A 603 20.09 40.39 -11.07
N LYS A 604 19.54 40.21 -12.27
CA LYS A 604 19.57 41.20 -13.35
C LYS A 604 18.27 41.97 -13.46
N ASP A 605 17.15 41.27 -13.33
CA ASP A 605 15.83 41.89 -13.42
C ASP A 605 14.78 41.12 -12.61
N ILE A 606 13.59 41.71 -12.48
CA ILE A 606 12.41 41.11 -11.88
C ILE A 606 11.32 41.03 -12.94
N GLU A 607 10.94 39.82 -13.34
CA GLU A 607 9.85 39.58 -14.27
C GLU A 607 8.54 39.44 -13.49
N LYS A 608 7.63 40.40 -13.70
CA LYS A 608 6.35 40.45 -12.98
C LYS A 608 5.37 39.43 -13.53
N GLY A 609 4.72 38.68 -12.66
CA GLY A 609 3.71 37.68 -13.05
C GLY A 609 4.22 36.59 -14.00
N TYR A 610 5.48 36.19 -13.83
CA TYR A 610 6.16 35.23 -14.70
C TYR A 610 5.58 33.81 -14.61
N TYR A 611 5.23 33.38 -13.39
CA TYR A 611 4.69 32.06 -13.14
C TYR A 611 3.17 32.02 -13.35
N ALA A 612 2.62 30.82 -13.60
CA ALA A 612 1.20 30.63 -13.91
C ALA A 612 0.24 31.05 -12.78
N ASP A 613 0.71 31.05 -11.54
CA ASP A 613 0.01 31.53 -10.36
C ASP A 613 0.15 33.06 -10.13
N GLY A 614 0.79 33.76 -11.06
CA GLY A 614 1.05 35.19 -10.99
C GLY A 614 2.24 35.58 -10.10
N GLU A 615 3.04 34.63 -9.61
CA GLU A 615 4.25 34.95 -8.86
C GLU A 615 5.30 35.60 -9.77
N ASP A 616 6.01 36.61 -9.24
CA ASP A 616 7.17 37.22 -9.88
C ASP A 616 8.39 36.28 -9.89
N ALA A 617 9.26 36.40 -10.90
CA ALA A 617 10.55 35.73 -10.97
C ALA A 617 11.72 36.70 -10.85
N TYR A 618 12.78 36.30 -10.17
CA TYR A 618 14.10 36.91 -10.36
C TYR A 618 14.76 36.31 -11.59
N SER A 619 15.09 37.17 -12.56
CA SER A 619 15.97 36.82 -13.68
C SER A 619 17.42 36.95 -13.21
N MET A 620 18.13 35.83 -13.14
CA MET A 620 19.48 35.75 -12.60
C MET A 620 20.50 35.37 -13.67
N ARG A 621 21.72 35.90 -13.54
CA ARG A 621 22.83 35.66 -14.47
C ARG A 621 24.16 35.42 -13.76
N LEU A 622 24.95 34.50 -14.31
CA LEU A 622 26.34 34.23 -13.93
C LEU A 622 27.22 34.23 -15.18
N SER A 623 28.34 34.95 -15.15
CA SER A 623 29.34 34.91 -16.23
C SER A 623 30.16 33.61 -16.14
N LEU A 624 30.39 32.96 -17.27
CA LEU A 624 31.02 31.63 -17.37
C LEU A 624 32.50 31.66 -17.75
#